data_AF-A0A7X9JLJ4-F1
#
_entry.id   AF-A0A7X9JLJ4-F1
#
_cell.length_a   1.000
_cell.length_b   1.000
_cell.length_c   1.000
_cell.angle_alpha   90.00
_cell.angle_beta   90.00
_cell.angle_gamma   90.00
#
_symmetry.space_group_name_H-M   'P 1'
#
loop_
_entity.id
_entity.type
_entity.pdbx_description
1 polymer ?
#
loop_
_entity_poly.entity_id
_entity_poly.type
_entity_poly.pdbx_seq_one_letter_code
_entity_poly.pdbx_strand_id
1 'polypeptide(L)'
;MLIEKENAKEIRLDNARSPLCKIKIDDNLKDFLALQNKDLTYIPDAGEKITLRRVANISAGGVSINVTSKIHPDNVKLVENIARYFKVKCLGIDVLAQDISKSWREGNFGIIEINAGPGVFMHLAPAYGGSIDVPKHIMLSHFDTQTKGRIPIIAGNFIPQQMMEKIVSILNDEYKDLFVGTLSSEGVFFNNDYFFNNPEHDQNVKIILRNPDVNVAIFQHTKDDIYDYGILHQGADIIILDEPSYSEEKVLNEQLLKDGLIIVLENDKGILYRNDDELNRFTFYSDEDKYKVVAQIITDEMEQLLKKYHV
;
A
#
# COMPACT_ATOMS: atom_id res chain seq x y z
N MET A 1 32.52 20.79 23.68
CA MET A 1 32.60 21.37 22.32
C MET A 1 31.28 22.07 21.95
N LEU A 2 31.27 23.12 21.11
CA LEU A 2 30.02 23.82 20.70
C LEU A 2 29.05 22.89 19.95
N ILE A 3 29.58 22.01 19.10
CA ILE A 3 28.79 21.01 18.36
C ILE A 3 28.08 20.03 19.30
N GLU A 4 28.73 19.59 20.38
CA GLU A 4 28.11 18.72 21.38
C GLU A 4 26.95 19.41 22.10
N LYS A 5 27.14 20.69 22.48
CA LYS A 5 26.09 21.50 23.09
C LYS A 5 24.88 21.64 22.16
N GLU A 6 25.13 21.85 20.86
CA GLU A 6 24.08 21.93 19.85
C GLU A 6 23.34 20.59 19.68
N ASN A 7 24.09 19.48 19.58
CA ASN A 7 23.55 18.13 19.44
C ASN A 7 22.80 17.61 20.67
N ALA A 8 23.01 18.21 21.84
CA ALA A 8 22.28 17.88 23.07
C ALA A 8 20.87 18.48 23.13
N LYS A 9 20.52 19.38 22.20
CA LYS A 9 19.16 19.95 22.13
C LYS A 9 18.14 18.88 21.75
N GLU A 10 16.95 18.96 22.35
CA GLU A 10 15.85 18.02 22.11
C GLU A 10 15.48 17.90 20.62
N ILE A 11 15.52 19.02 19.91
CA ILE A 11 15.25 19.10 18.47
C ILE A 11 16.23 18.28 17.60
N ARG A 12 17.37 17.83 18.15
CA ARG A 12 18.42 17.04 17.48
C ARG A 12 18.61 15.63 18.07
N LEU A 13 17.69 15.18 18.93
CA LEU A 13 17.74 13.81 19.44
C LEU A 13 17.61 12.80 18.29
N ASP A 14 18.17 11.62 18.50
CA ASP A 14 18.17 10.56 17.49
C ASP A 14 16.89 9.73 17.61
N ASN A 15 15.77 10.32 17.20
CA ASN A 15 14.47 9.66 17.19
C ASN A 15 13.59 10.16 16.03
N ALA A 16 12.56 9.38 15.71
CA ALA A 16 11.66 9.65 14.60
C ALA A 16 10.75 10.89 14.76
N ARG A 17 10.85 11.64 15.86
CA ARG A 17 10.09 12.88 16.10
C ARG A 17 10.97 14.12 16.09
N SER A 18 12.29 13.96 16.07
CA SER A 18 13.21 15.09 16.10
C SER A 18 13.24 15.81 14.74
N PRO A 19 12.99 17.13 14.71
CA PRO A 19 13.00 17.90 13.46
C PRO A 19 14.36 17.99 12.76
N LEU A 20 15.45 17.78 13.51
CA LEU A 20 16.82 17.88 13.01
C LEU A 20 17.59 16.61 13.35
N CYS A 21 18.50 16.20 12.47
CA CYS A 21 19.49 15.20 12.82
C CYS A 21 20.66 15.86 13.60
N LYS A 22 21.46 15.02 14.26
CA LYS A 22 22.73 15.45 14.85
C LYS A 22 23.67 15.99 13.77
N ILE A 23 24.41 17.03 14.13
CA ILE A 23 25.57 17.50 13.37
C ILE A 23 26.64 16.41 13.48
N LYS A 24 26.93 15.76 12.34
CA LYS A 24 27.96 14.72 12.24
C LYS A 24 29.31 15.37 12.03
N ILE A 25 30.32 14.94 12.78
CA ILE A 25 31.71 15.33 12.56
C ILE A 25 32.33 14.26 11.66
N ASP A 26 32.43 14.58 10.37
CA ASP A 26 33.06 13.76 9.34
C ASP A 26 34.12 14.58 8.60
N ASP A 27 34.78 13.96 7.62
CA ASP A 27 35.86 14.62 6.89
C ASP A 27 35.35 15.77 6.02
N ASN A 28 34.15 15.69 5.45
CA ASN A 28 33.53 16.80 4.71
C ASN A 28 33.36 18.07 5.58
N LEU A 29 32.98 17.91 6.85
CA LEU A 29 32.89 19.05 7.78
C LEU A 29 34.29 19.61 8.08
N LYS A 30 35.27 18.75 8.38
CA LYS A 30 36.64 19.18 8.69
C LYS A 30 37.29 19.89 7.51
N ASP A 31 37.17 19.33 6.31
CA ASP A 31 37.70 19.91 5.07
C ASP A 31 37.08 21.28 4.80
N PHE A 32 35.77 21.43 5.03
CA PHE A 32 35.10 22.71 4.84
C PHE A 32 35.48 23.76 5.89
N LEU A 33 35.79 23.36 7.12
CA LEU A 33 36.38 24.26 8.11
C LEU A 33 37.80 24.68 7.69
N ALA A 34 38.61 23.75 7.18
CA ALA A 34 39.98 24.03 6.73
C ALA A 34 40.00 25.05 5.59
N LEU A 35 39.05 24.99 4.65
CA LEU A 35 38.87 26.01 3.60
C LEU A 35 38.57 27.41 4.16
N GLN A 36 38.06 27.50 5.38
CA GLN A 36 37.81 28.76 6.11
C GLN A 36 38.97 29.13 7.05
N ASN A 37 40.11 28.45 6.97
CA ASN A 37 41.24 28.53 7.91
C ASN A 37 40.83 28.27 9.37
N LYS A 38 39.90 27.33 9.57
CA LYS A 38 39.39 26.91 10.88
C LYS A 38 39.54 25.39 11.05
N ASP A 39 39.53 24.94 12.29
CA ASP A 39 39.46 23.52 12.66
C ASP A 39 38.49 23.31 13.83
N LEU A 40 38.41 22.09 14.36
CA LEU A 40 37.52 21.75 15.48
C LEU A 40 37.96 22.36 16.84
N THR A 41 39.20 22.85 16.93
CA THR A 41 39.75 23.52 18.10
C THR A 41 39.56 25.04 18.05
N TYR A 42 39.18 25.58 16.90
CA TYR A 42 38.87 27.00 16.71
C TYR A 42 37.79 27.48 17.69
N ILE A 43 38.09 28.57 18.41
CA ILE A 43 37.19 29.20 19.36
C ILE A 43 36.59 30.43 18.65
N PRO A 44 35.29 30.43 18.32
CA PRO A 44 34.67 31.54 17.63
C PRO A 44 34.50 32.76 18.55
N ASP A 45 34.58 33.96 17.99
CA ASP A 45 34.25 35.17 18.71
C ASP A 45 32.76 35.22 19.09
N ALA A 46 32.43 36.02 20.10
CA ALA A 46 31.04 36.18 20.53
C ALA A 46 30.17 36.72 19.37
N GLY A 47 29.21 35.91 18.93
CA GLY A 47 28.31 36.25 17.81
C GLY A 47 28.82 35.84 16.42
N GLU A 48 30.03 35.29 16.31
CA GLU A 48 30.54 34.76 15.05
C GLU A 48 29.68 33.57 14.57
N LYS A 49 29.31 33.57 13.28
CA LYS A 49 28.62 32.47 12.63
C LYS A 49 29.61 31.66 11.80
N ILE A 50 29.73 30.37 12.11
CA ILE A 50 30.55 29.43 11.35
C ILE A 50 29.65 28.50 10.54
N THR A 51 29.86 28.49 9.23
CA THR A 51 29.20 27.53 8.35
C THR A 51 29.98 26.23 8.38
N LEU A 52 29.37 25.16 8.90
CA LEU A 52 30.04 23.87 9.10
C LEU A 52 30.12 23.03 7.81
N ARG A 53 29.23 23.25 6.85
CA ARG A 53 29.17 22.48 5.60
C ARG A 53 28.73 23.34 4.43
N ARG A 54 29.19 22.99 3.23
CA ARG A 54 28.79 23.64 1.97
C ARG A 54 27.33 23.32 1.58
N VAL A 55 26.87 22.11 1.86
CA VAL A 55 25.54 21.62 1.45
C VAL A 55 24.68 21.39 2.69
N ALA A 56 23.46 21.93 2.67
CA ALA A 56 22.48 21.79 3.74
C ALA A 56 21.72 20.46 3.65
N ASN A 57 22.37 19.36 4.01
CA ASN A 57 21.72 18.05 4.09
C ASN A 57 21.17 17.81 5.51
N ILE A 58 19.87 17.57 5.64
CA ILE A 58 19.20 17.32 6.93
C ILE A 58 19.86 16.16 7.67
N SER A 59 20.17 15.06 6.97
CA SER A 59 20.80 13.85 7.54
C SER A 59 22.21 14.08 8.12
N ALA A 60 22.84 15.20 7.75
CA ALA A 60 24.14 15.65 8.23
C ALA A 60 24.06 16.85 9.20
N GLY A 61 22.85 17.17 9.68
CA GLY A 61 22.58 18.23 10.65
C GLY A 61 22.09 19.55 10.05
N GLY A 62 21.76 19.58 8.76
CA GLY A 62 21.12 20.72 8.08
C GLY A 62 19.75 21.05 8.67
N VAL A 63 19.30 22.29 8.44
CA VAL A 63 18.08 22.85 9.05
C VAL A 63 16.95 22.91 8.03
N SER A 64 15.80 22.31 8.35
CA SER A 64 14.57 22.40 7.56
C SER A 64 13.73 23.60 8.01
N ILE A 65 13.31 24.43 7.05
CA ILE A 65 12.47 25.60 7.31
C ILE A 65 11.27 25.53 6.37
N ASN A 66 10.07 25.52 6.93
CA ASN A 66 8.86 25.66 6.14
C ASN A 66 8.73 27.11 5.66
N VAL A 67 8.72 27.28 4.34
CA VAL A 67 8.58 28.58 3.65
C VAL A 67 7.35 28.63 2.75
N THR A 68 6.40 27.71 2.93
CA THR A 68 5.25 27.52 2.03
C THR A 68 4.46 28.82 1.80
N SER A 69 4.22 29.60 2.86
CA SER A 69 3.52 30.89 2.76
C SER A 69 4.29 31.99 2.02
N LYS A 70 5.58 31.79 1.79
CA LYS A 70 6.46 32.73 1.07
C LYS A 70 6.63 32.37 -0.40
N ILE A 71 6.17 31.20 -0.84
CA ILE A 71 6.37 30.75 -2.23
C ILE A 71 5.50 31.62 -3.15
N HIS A 72 6.09 32.17 -4.21
CA HIS A 72 5.33 32.94 -5.18
C HIS A 72 4.27 32.06 -5.88
N PRO A 73 3.02 32.53 -6.08
CA PRO A 73 1.97 31.73 -6.71
C PRO A 73 2.31 31.19 -8.11
N ASP A 74 3.12 31.91 -8.89
CA ASP A 74 3.56 31.42 -10.20
C ASP A 74 4.45 30.18 -10.11
N ASN A 75 5.25 30.04 -9.05
CA ASN A 75 6.11 28.89 -8.82
C ASN A 75 5.24 27.67 -8.48
N VAL A 76 4.20 27.86 -7.67
CA VAL A 76 3.20 26.82 -7.38
C VAL A 76 2.51 26.34 -8.67
N LYS A 77 2.02 27.28 -9.50
CA LYS A 77 1.38 26.95 -10.78
C LYS A 77 2.30 26.20 -11.74
N LEU A 78 3.60 26.52 -11.76
CA LEU A 78 4.60 25.79 -12.55
C LEU A 78 4.69 24.33 -12.08
N VAL A 79 4.83 24.12 -10.77
CA VAL A 79 4.93 22.77 -10.18
C VAL A 79 3.65 21.96 -10.44
N GLU A 80 2.47 22.57 -10.31
CA GLU A 80 1.18 21.93 -10.65
C GLU A 80 1.08 21.53 -12.12
N ASN A 81 1.58 22.38 -13.04
CA ASN A 81 1.62 22.05 -14.47
C ASN A 81 2.54 20.86 -14.74
N ILE A 82 3.70 20.81 -14.06
CA ILE A 82 4.65 19.68 -14.16
C ILE A 82 3.98 18.39 -13.67
N ALA A 83 3.30 18.43 -12.52
CA ALA A 83 2.57 17.27 -11.98
C ALA A 83 1.54 16.73 -12.97
N ARG A 84 0.74 17.62 -13.57
CA ARG A 84 -0.26 17.27 -14.58
C ARG A 84 0.37 16.68 -15.84
N TYR A 85 1.51 17.19 -16.28
CA TYR A 85 2.23 16.67 -17.45
C TYR A 85 2.68 15.22 -17.24
N PHE A 86 3.25 14.90 -16.07
CA PHE A 86 3.69 13.55 -15.73
C PHE A 86 2.55 12.60 -15.31
N LYS A 87 1.32 13.11 -15.16
CA LYS A 87 0.15 12.35 -14.68
C LYS A 87 0.39 11.64 -13.34
N VAL A 88 1.16 12.26 -12.45
CA VAL A 88 1.45 11.73 -11.11
C VAL A 88 0.60 12.44 -10.05
N LYS A 89 0.09 11.70 -9.07
CA LYS A 89 -0.72 12.26 -7.96
C LYS A 89 0.13 12.92 -6.86
N CYS A 90 1.39 12.54 -6.73
CA CYS A 90 2.32 13.07 -5.75
C CYS A 90 3.72 13.17 -6.37
N LEU A 91 4.41 14.28 -6.10
CA LEU A 91 5.79 14.50 -6.50
C LEU A 91 6.45 15.53 -5.57
N GLY A 92 7.78 15.46 -5.46
CA GLY A 92 8.61 16.54 -4.91
C GLY A 92 9.46 17.17 -6.01
N ILE A 93 9.64 18.49 -5.98
CA ILE A 93 10.55 19.18 -6.90
C ILE A 93 11.59 19.95 -6.08
N ASP A 94 12.84 19.68 -6.39
CA ASP A 94 13.97 20.39 -5.81
C ASP A 94 14.34 21.54 -6.73
N VAL A 95 14.37 22.75 -6.18
CA VAL A 95 14.60 23.99 -6.94
C VAL A 95 15.73 24.79 -6.34
N LEU A 96 16.54 25.39 -7.21
CA LEU A 96 17.46 26.45 -6.86
C LEU A 96 16.83 27.79 -7.24
N ALA A 97 16.53 28.61 -6.26
CA ALA A 97 15.98 29.94 -6.47
C ALA A 97 16.80 30.97 -5.70
N GLN A 98 17.10 32.12 -6.31
CA GLN A 98 17.71 33.23 -5.58
C GLN A 98 16.75 33.79 -4.52
N ASP A 99 15.46 33.86 -4.83
CA ASP A 99 14.38 34.25 -3.92
C ASP A 99 13.09 33.50 -4.32
N ILE A 100 12.64 32.58 -3.46
CA ILE A 100 11.45 31.74 -3.73
C ILE A 100 10.13 32.54 -3.72
N SER A 101 10.16 33.76 -3.19
CA SER A 101 9.01 34.68 -3.15
C SER A 101 8.82 35.48 -4.43
N LYS A 102 9.74 35.37 -5.40
CA LYS A 102 9.61 35.95 -6.74
C LYS A 102 9.13 34.93 -7.75
N SER A 103 8.54 35.42 -8.84
CA SER A 103 8.09 34.57 -9.93
C SER A 103 9.28 33.96 -10.67
N TRP A 104 9.24 32.67 -10.97
CA TRP A 104 10.20 31.98 -11.84
C TRP A 104 10.35 32.65 -13.21
N ARG A 105 9.33 33.39 -13.65
CA ARG A 105 9.30 34.14 -14.92
C ARG A 105 10.31 35.29 -14.94
N GLU A 106 10.74 35.78 -13.78
CA GLU A 106 11.75 36.83 -13.66
C GLU A 106 13.19 36.29 -13.80
N GLY A 107 13.36 34.97 -13.96
CA GLY A 107 14.65 34.30 -13.99
C GLY A 107 15.13 33.88 -12.60
N ASN A 108 16.35 33.33 -12.51
CA ASN A 108 16.97 32.86 -11.26
C ASN A 108 16.17 31.79 -10.49
N PHE A 109 15.43 30.96 -11.22
CA PHE A 109 14.72 29.79 -10.72
C PHE A 109 15.08 28.60 -11.62
N GLY A 110 15.73 27.59 -11.07
CA GLY A 110 16.11 26.37 -11.77
C GLY A 110 15.57 25.14 -11.07
N ILE A 111 15.00 24.21 -11.82
CA ILE A 111 14.62 22.90 -11.31
C ILE A 111 15.86 22.01 -11.36
N ILE A 112 16.19 21.39 -10.23
CA ILE A 112 17.34 20.48 -10.08
C ILE A 112 16.90 19.03 -10.29
N GLU A 113 15.82 18.63 -9.64
CA GLU A 113 15.33 17.24 -9.61
C GLU A 113 13.81 17.20 -9.45
N ILE A 114 13.19 16.13 -9.96
CA ILE A 114 11.78 15.78 -9.75
C ILE A 114 11.72 14.35 -9.21
N ASN A 115 11.14 14.19 -8.02
CA ASN A 115 11.05 12.94 -7.28
C ASN A 115 9.61 12.41 -7.24
N ALA A 116 9.37 11.18 -7.72
CA ALA A 116 8.04 10.54 -7.68
C ALA A 116 7.67 9.96 -6.30
N GLY A 117 8.65 9.75 -5.42
CA GLY A 117 8.46 9.29 -4.03
C GLY A 117 9.15 10.23 -3.05
N PRO A 118 8.66 11.46 -2.86
CA PRO A 118 9.34 12.45 -2.02
C PRO A 118 9.30 12.10 -0.54
N GLY A 119 10.35 12.47 0.18
CA GLY A 119 10.35 12.41 1.64
C GLY A 119 9.40 13.45 2.23
N VAL A 120 8.31 13.01 2.87
CA VAL A 120 7.27 13.92 3.40
C VAL A 120 7.47 14.31 4.86
N PHE A 121 8.28 13.57 5.61
CA PHE A 121 8.45 13.77 7.04
C PHE A 121 9.02 15.16 7.38
N MET A 122 9.94 15.67 6.55
CA MET A 122 10.53 16.99 6.71
C MET A 122 9.51 18.15 6.62
N HIS A 123 8.35 17.92 6.01
CA HIS A 123 7.25 18.89 5.97
C HIS A 123 6.34 18.80 7.20
N LEU A 124 6.18 17.59 7.77
CA LEU A 124 5.39 17.36 8.98
C LEU A 124 6.13 17.83 10.24
N ALA A 125 7.46 17.67 10.30
CA ALA A 125 8.27 18.09 11.44
C ALA A 125 9.45 18.97 10.99
N PRO A 126 9.21 20.18 10.44
CA PRO A 126 10.29 21.10 10.12
C PRO A 126 10.86 21.73 11.38
N ALA A 127 12.13 22.13 11.36
CA ALA A 127 12.74 22.79 12.52
C ALA A 127 12.13 24.17 12.80
N TYR A 128 11.69 24.87 11.75
CA TYR A 128 11.06 26.19 11.85
C TYR A 128 9.96 26.37 10.80
N GLY A 129 9.06 27.34 11.00
CA GLY A 129 8.04 27.74 10.03
C GLY A 129 6.71 26.98 10.10
N GLY A 130 6.56 26.04 11.06
CA GLY A 130 5.32 25.32 11.32
C GLY A 130 5.14 24.06 10.46
N SER A 131 4.38 23.10 10.99
CA SER A 131 4.12 21.80 10.37
C SER A 131 3.10 21.90 9.23
N ILE A 132 3.29 21.08 8.19
CA ILE A 132 2.28 20.79 7.16
C ILE A 132 2.08 19.29 7.11
N ASP A 133 0.84 18.85 7.29
CA ASP A 133 0.43 17.45 7.21
C ASP A 133 0.29 16.98 5.75
N VAL A 134 1.41 16.97 5.03
CA VAL A 134 1.51 16.45 3.67
C VAL A 134 1.01 14.99 3.58
N PRO A 135 1.33 14.07 4.53
CA PRO A 135 0.80 12.71 4.51
C PRO A 135 -0.73 12.66 4.43
N LYS A 136 -1.44 13.46 5.24
CA LYS A 136 -2.91 13.54 5.17
C LYS A 136 -3.40 13.96 3.79
N HIS A 137 -2.77 14.96 3.16
CA HIS A 137 -3.17 15.40 1.82
C HIS A 137 -2.93 14.33 0.75
N ILE A 138 -1.84 13.57 0.84
CA ILE A 138 -1.58 12.42 -0.05
C ILE A 138 -2.64 11.34 0.15
N MET A 139 -2.94 10.97 1.40
CA MET A 139 -3.97 9.97 1.68
C MET A 139 -5.33 10.40 1.11
N LEU A 140 -5.74 11.63 1.36
CA LEU A 140 -7.02 12.16 0.86
C LEU A 140 -7.10 12.28 -0.66
N SER A 141 -5.97 12.37 -1.38
CA SER A 141 -5.96 12.42 -2.86
C SER A 141 -5.97 11.03 -3.53
N HIS A 142 -5.68 9.98 -2.75
CA HIS A 142 -5.75 8.59 -3.22
C HIS A 142 -7.07 7.94 -2.78
N PHE A 143 -7.61 8.36 -1.64
CA PHE A 143 -8.82 7.82 -1.03
C PHE A 143 -9.84 8.95 -0.84
N ASP A 144 -10.48 9.36 -1.95
CA ASP A 144 -11.42 10.50 -2.00
C ASP A 144 -12.69 10.29 -1.14
N THR A 145 -12.96 9.04 -0.72
CA THR A 145 -14.09 8.66 0.13
C THR A 145 -13.66 7.56 1.11
N GLN A 146 -14.40 7.39 2.22
CA GLN A 146 -14.31 6.18 3.05
C GLN A 146 -14.94 4.99 2.31
N THR A 147 -14.49 4.69 1.09
CA THR A 147 -14.86 3.44 0.44
C THR A 147 -14.24 2.30 1.22
N LYS A 148 -15.02 1.24 1.40
CA LYS A 148 -14.50 -0.01 1.93
C LYS A 148 -13.59 -0.56 0.84
N GLY A 149 -12.27 -0.49 1.00
CA GLY A 149 -11.29 -1.10 0.08
C GLY A 149 -11.27 -2.62 0.12
N ARG A 150 -12.40 -3.24 0.50
CA ARG A 150 -12.58 -4.68 0.57
C ARG A 150 -13.25 -5.13 -0.72
N ILE A 151 -12.74 -6.21 -1.28
CA ILE A 151 -13.36 -6.95 -2.37
C ILE A 151 -14.11 -8.18 -1.82
N PRO A 152 -15.10 -8.73 -2.56
CA PRO A 152 -15.61 -10.07 -2.30
C PRO A 152 -14.47 -11.10 -2.25
N ILE A 153 -14.51 -11.95 -1.23
CA ILE A 153 -13.56 -13.05 -1.09
C ILE A 153 -14.30 -14.37 -1.01
N ILE A 154 -13.90 -15.30 -1.87
CA ILE A 154 -14.30 -16.70 -1.83
C ILE A 154 -13.09 -17.48 -1.31
N ALA A 155 -13.26 -18.30 -0.28
CA ALA A 155 -12.17 -19.13 0.25
C ALA A 155 -12.63 -20.58 0.38
N GLY A 156 -11.72 -21.53 0.23
CA GLY A 156 -12.06 -22.93 0.43
C GLY A 156 -10.84 -23.81 0.70
N ASN A 157 -11.09 -25.02 1.23
CA ASN A 157 -10.00 -25.96 1.52
C ASN A 157 -9.47 -26.63 0.25
N PHE A 158 -10.36 -26.92 -0.70
CA PHE A 158 -10.03 -27.54 -1.97
C PHE A 158 -10.94 -27.02 -3.08
N ILE A 159 -10.35 -26.34 -4.06
CA ILE A 159 -11.04 -25.78 -5.23
C ILE A 159 -10.15 -26.10 -6.45
N PRO A 160 -10.44 -27.18 -7.20
CA PRO A 160 -9.65 -27.56 -8.36
C PRO A 160 -9.47 -26.41 -9.36
N GLN A 161 -8.34 -26.37 -10.06
CA GLN A 161 -8.05 -25.35 -11.06
C GLN A 161 -9.17 -25.27 -12.13
N GLN A 162 -9.72 -26.41 -12.56
CA GLN A 162 -10.83 -26.43 -13.52
C GLN A 162 -12.12 -25.80 -12.95
N MET A 163 -12.37 -25.94 -11.65
CA MET A 163 -13.49 -25.28 -10.99
C MET A 163 -13.27 -23.77 -10.93
N MET A 164 -12.06 -23.31 -10.60
CA MET A 164 -11.71 -21.89 -10.62
C MET A 164 -11.89 -21.29 -12.01
N GLU A 165 -11.37 -21.96 -13.04
CA GLU A 165 -11.51 -21.53 -14.42
C GLU A 165 -12.97 -21.39 -14.84
N LYS A 166 -13.81 -22.34 -14.41
CA LYS A 166 -15.24 -22.32 -14.68
C LYS A 166 -15.93 -21.14 -13.97
N ILE A 167 -15.62 -20.91 -12.70
CA ILE A 167 -16.16 -19.78 -11.92
C ILE A 167 -15.80 -18.46 -12.60
N VAL A 168 -14.51 -18.25 -12.89
CA VAL A 168 -14.03 -17.01 -13.53
C VAL A 168 -14.65 -16.82 -14.90
N SER A 169 -14.78 -17.88 -15.71
CA SER A 169 -15.41 -17.79 -17.03
C SER A 169 -16.87 -17.33 -16.95
N ILE A 170 -17.68 -17.92 -16.07
CA ILE A 170 -19.09 -17.52 -15.93
C ILE A 170 -19.20 -16.10 -15.38
N LEU A 171 -18.37 -15.74 -14.40
CA LEU A 171 -18.36 -14.38 -13.85
C LEU A 171 -18.00 -13.33 -14.89
N ASN A 172 -17.02 -13.59 -15.75
CA ASN A 172 -16.63 -12.66 -16.82
C ASN A 172 -17.65 -12.57 -17.95
N ASP A 173 -18.42 -13.64 -18.20
CA ASP A 173 -19.53 -13.62 -19.16
C ASP A 173 -20.70 -12.74 -18.66
N GLU A 174 -21.02 -12.79 -17.36
CA GLU A 174 -22.11 -12.04 -16.74
C GLU A 174 -21.73 -10.59 -16.37
N TYR A 175 -20.53 -10.38 -15.85
CA TYR A 175 -20.04 -9.09 -15.34
C TYR A 175 -18.89 -8.57 -16.19
N LYS A 176 -19.22 -7.62 -17.07
CA LYS A 176 -18.21 -6.93 -17.89
C LYS A 176 -17.24 -6.17 -16.99
N ASP A 177 -15.97 -6.19 -17.36
CA ASP A 177 -14.86 -5.52 -16.68
C ASP A 177 -14.51 -6.07 -15.28
N LEU A 178 -15.06 -7.23 -14.89
CA LEU A 178 -14.66 -7.91 -13.66
C LEU A 178 -13.24 -8.50 -13.83
N PHE A 179 -12.36 -8.18 -12.89
CA PHE A 179 -11.01 -8.74 -12.83
C PHE A 179 -10.89 -9.65 -11.61
N VAL A 180 -10.78 -10.96 -11.85
CA VAL A 180 -10.76 -11.98 -10.80
C VAL A 180 -9.34 -12.49 -10.58
N GLY A 181 -8.88 -12.45 -9.33
CA GLY A 181 -7.62 -13.08 -8.93
C GLY A 181 -7.89 -14.41 -8.24
N THR A 182 -7.23 -15.48 -8.67
CA THR A 182 -7.41 -16.81 -8.06
C THR A 182 -6.08 -17.40 -7.60
N LEU A 183 -6.12 -18.13 -6.49
CA LEU A 183 -4.97 -18.87 -5.96
C LEU A 183 -5.36 -20.34 -5.79
N SER A 184 -4.90 -21.18 -6.70
CA SER A 184 -4.99 -22.64 -6.59
C SER A 184 -3.65 -23.23 -6.13
N SER A 185 -3.60 -24.55 -5.95
CA SER A 185 -2.34 -25.27 -5.74
C SER A 185 -1.34 -25.11 -6.89
N GLU A 186 -1.80 -24.71 -8.08
CA GLU A 186 -0.93 -24.48 -9.25
C GLU A 186 -0.30 -23.07 -9.25
N GLY A 187 -0.87 -22.12 -8.50
CA GLY A 187 -0.35 -20.78 -8.33
C GLY A 187 -1.42 -19.69 -8.43
N VAL A 188 -0.96 -18.47 -8.69
CA VAL A 188 -1.76 -17.27 -8.90
C VAL A 188 -2.14 -17.14 -10.37
N PHE A 189 -3.42 -16.87 -10.61
CA PHE A 189 -3.98 -16.56 -11.92
C PHE A 189 -4.77 -15.25 -11.85
N PHE A 190 -4.80 -14.53 -12.97
CA PHE A 190 -5.66 -13.37 -13.16
C PHE A 190 -6.52 -13.59 -14.40
N ASN A 191 -7.84 -13.60 -14.25
CA ASN A 191 -8.78 -13.90 -15.35
C ASN A 191 -8.40 -15.17 -16.13
N ASN A 192 -8.03 -16.24 -15.41
CA ASN A 192 -7.54 -17.53 -15.93
C ASN A 192 -6.17 -17.53 -16.61
N ASP A 193 -5.51 -16.39 -16.72
CA ASP A 193 -4.12 -16.35 -17.18
C ASP A 193 -3.17 -16.62 -16.00
N TYR A 194 -2.32 -17.63 -16.14
CA TYR A 194 -1.30 -17.95 -15.13
C TYR A 194 -0.32 -16.78 -14.98
N PHE A 195 -0.06 -16.40 -13.72
CA PHE A 195 0.88 -15.33 -13.40
C PHE A 195 2.15 -15.87 -12.77
N PHE A 196 2.04 -16.50 -11.59
CA PHE A 196 3.19 -16.89 -10.78
C PHE A 196 2.82 -17.87 -9.67
N ASN A 197 3.76 -18.67 -9.20
CA ASN A 197 3.60 -19.50 -8.01
C ASN A 197 4.80 -19.35 -7.07
N ASN A 198 4.59 -18.68 -5.94
CA ASN A 198 5.59 -18.53 -4.88
C ASN A 198 5.57 -19.77 -3.96
N PRO A 199 6.73 -20.32 -3.56
CA PRO A 199 6.79 -21.37 -2.54
C PRO A 199 6.16 -20.99 -1.19
N GLU A 200 6.14 -19.69 -0.86
CA GLU A 200 5.49 -19.16 0.34
C GLU A 200 4.04 -18.74 0.03
N HIS A 201 3.06 -19.48 0.57
CA HIS A 201 1.63 -19.27 0.29
C HIS A 201 1.15 -17.84 0.60
N ASP A 202 1.66 -17.25 1.68
CA ASP A 202 1.31 -15.89 2.06
C ASP A 202 1.68 -14.84 1.01
N GLN A 203 2.77 -15.05 0.28
CA GLN A 203 3.17 -14.13 -0.78
C GLN A 203 2.20 -14.19 -1.95
N ASN A 204 1.66 -15.36 -2.27
CA ASN A 204 0.64 -15.52 -3.32
C ASN A 204 -0.65 -14.77 -2.97
N VAL A 205 -1.11 -14.88 -1.71
CA VAL A 205 -2.26 -14.11 -1.21
C VAL A 205 -2.01 -12.60 -1.34
N LYS A 206 -0.83 -12.12 -0.94
CA LYS A 206 -0.45 -10.70 -1.06
C LYS A 206 -0.38 -10.23 -2.51
N ILE A 207 0.08 -11.06 -3.45
CA ILE A 207 0.13 -10.71 -4.88
C ILE A 207 -1.27 -10.36 -5.38
N ILE A 208 -2.28 -11.18 -5.04
CA ILE A 208 -3.66 -10.94 -5.43
C ILE A 208 -4.23 -9.71 -4.73
N LEU A 209 -4.13 -9.62 -3.40
CA LEU A 209 -4.74 -8.52 -2.62
C LEU A 209 -4.07 -7.16 -2.81
N ARG A 210 -2.84 -7.11 -3.36
CA ARG A 210 -2.13 -5.86 -3.67
C ARG A 210 -2.26 -5.44 -5.13
N ASN A 211 -2.94 -6.24 -5.96
CA ASN A 211 -3.25 -5.86 -7.32
C ASN A 211 -4.46 -4.92 -7.31
N PRO A 212 -4.30 -3.64 -7.71
CA PRO A 212 -5.37 -2.65 -7.63
C PRO A 212 -6.53 -2.91 -8.60
N ASP A 213 -6.32 -3.75 -9.61
CA ASP A 213 -7.34 -4.07 -10.60
C ASP A 213 -8.26 -5.20 -10.11
N VAL A 214 -7.84 -6.02 -9.14
CA VAL A 214 -8.63 -7.16 -8.65
C VAL A 214 -9.92 -6.70 -7.97
N ASN A 215 -11.04 -7.21 -8.49
CA ASN A 215 -12.38 -6.94 -8.05
C ASN A 215 -12.95 -8.06 -7.18
N VAL A 216 -12.53 -9.30 -7.40
CA VAL A 216 -12.95 -10.50 -6.64
C VAL A 216 -11.74 -11.41 -6.46
N ALA A 217 -11.60 -12.02 -5.28
CA ALA A 217 -10.53 -12.97 -5.03
C ALA A 217 -11.07 -14.35 -4.62
N ILE A 218 -10.44 -15.40 -5.16
CA ILE A 218 -10.73 -16.81 -4.84
C ILE A 218 -9.47 -17.46 -4.30
N PHE A 219 -9.49 -17.94 -3.06
CA PHE A 219 -8.32 -18.55 -2.42
C PHE A 219 -8.60 -20.00 -2.04
N GLN A 220 -7.73 -20.91 -2.48
CA GLN A 220 -7.59 -22.21 -1.85
C GLN A 220 -6.62 -22.10 -0.67
N HIS A 221 -7.00 -22.68 0.46
CA HIS A 221 -6.18 -22.81 1.67
C HIS A 221 -6.18 -24.26 2.12
N THR A 222 -5.11 -24.98 1.80
CA THR A 222 -4.95 -26.34 2.31
C THR A 222 -4.66 -26.31 3.81
N LYS A 223 -4.85 -27.46 4.48
CA LYS A 223 -4.44 -27.63 5.88
C LYS A 223 -3.00 -27.17 6.15
N ASP A 224 -2.05 -27.48 5.27
CA ASP A 224 -0.64 -27.13 5.44
C ASP A 224 -0.44 -25.62 5.28
N ASP A 225 -1.12 -24.99 4.30
CA ASP A 225 -1.08 -23.53 4.11
C ASP A 225 -1.57 -22.79 5.37
N ILE A 226 -2.68 -23.26 5.95
CA ILE A 226 -3.26 -22.69 7.17
C ILE A 226 -2.29 -22.86 8.35
N TYR A 227 -1.63 -24.02 8.45
CA TYR A 227 -0.71 -24.30 9.56
C TYR A 227 0.56 -23.46 9.48
N ASP A 228 1.17 -23.38 8.29
CA ASP A 228 2.46 -22.73 8.08
C ASP A 228 2.36 -21.20 7.98
N TYR A 229 1.31 -20.69 7.33
CA TYR A 229 1.19 -19.26 6.98
C TYR A 229 -0.04 -18.58 7.59
N GLY A 230 -1.02 -19.35 8.05
CA GLY A 230 -2.31 -18.82 8.50
C GLY A 230 -3.16 -18.29 7.35
N ILE A 231 -4.14 -17.44 7.70
CA ILE A 231 -5.04 -16.79 6.75
C ILE A 231 -4.73 -15.28 6.72
N LEU A 232 -4.37 -14.79 5.53
CA LEU A 232 -3.92 -13.40 5.32
C LEU A 232 -4.92 -12.52 4.58
N HIS A 233 -6.14 -12.99 4.43
CA HIS A 233 -7.29 -12.16 4.15
C HIS A 233 -8.17 -12.04 5.39
N GLN A 234 -8.89 -10.92 5.52
CA GLN A 234 -9.82 -10.74 6.63
C GLN A 234 -11.21 -11.22 6.24
N GLY A 235 -11.56 -12.43 6.67
CA GLY A 235 -12.87 -13.02 6.40
C GLY A 235 -13.16 -13.34 4.92
N ALA A 236 -14.24 -14.08 4.68
CA ALA A 236 -14.73 -14.50 3.38
C ALA A 236 -16.25 -14.34 3.28
N ASP A 237 -16.72 -13.98 2.09
CA ASP A 237 -18.14 -13.82 1.78
C ASP A 237 -18.78 -15.16 1.36
N ILE A 238 -17.99 -16.05 0.77
CA ILE A 238 -18.38 -17.43 0.45
C ILE A 238 -17.26 -18.38 0.91
N ILE A 239 -17.62 -19.44 1.61
CA ILE A 239 -16.73 -20.54 1.97
C ILE A 239 -17.12 -21.79 1.17
N ILE A 240 -16.14 -22.43 0.52
CA ILE A 240 -16.31 -23.73 -0.15
C ILE A 240 -15.57 -24.79 0.66
N LEU A 241 -16.31 -25.78 1.14
CA LEU A 241 -15.79 -26.91 1.87
C LEU A 241 -15.98 -28.17 1.04
N ASP A 242 -14.91 -28.71 0.47
CA ASP A 242 -14.93 -29.94 -0.31
C ASP A 242 -14.22 -31.05 0.47
N GLU A 243 -15.00 -31.97 1.03
CA GLU A 243 -14.53 -33.05 1.92
C GLU A 243 -13.50 -32.59 2.98
N PRO A 244 -13.79 -31.54 3.76
CA PRO A 244 -12.81 -30.91 4.63
C PRO A 244 -12.42 -31.81 5.81
N SER A 245 -11.18 -31.67 6.27
CA SER A 245 -10.83 -32.11 7.62
C SER A 245 -11.48 -31.20 8.66
N TYR A 246 -11.66 -31.71 9.89
CA TYR A 246 -12.19 -30.92 11.01
C TYR A 246 -11.45 -29.59 11.23
N SER A 247 -10.13 -29.57 11.02
CA SER A 247 -9.31 -28.37 11.17
C SER A 247 -9.59 -27.34 10.08
N GLU A 248 -9.71 -27.77 8.82
CA GLU A 248 -10.02 -26.88 7.69
C GLU A 248 -11.41 -26.30 7.82
N GLU A 249 -12.42 -27.15 8.09
CA GLU A 249 -13.80 -26.73 8.31
C GLU A 249 -13.88 -25.67 9.42
N LYS A 250 -13.30 -25.95 10.59
CA LYS A 250 -13.35 -25.04 11.71
C LYS A 250 -12.72 -23.68 11.38
N VAL A 251 -11.50 -23.68 10.82
CA VAL A 251 -10.76 -22.44 10.58
C VAL A 251 -11.41 -21.60 9.46
N LEU A 252 -11.88 -22.24 8.39
CA LEU A 252 -12.55 -21.54 7.28
C LEU A 252 -13.93 -21.00 7.69
N ASN A 253 -14.69 -21.76 8.48
CA ASN A 253 -15.96 -21.26 9.02
C ASN A 253 -15.77 -20.05 9.94
N GLU A 254 -14.68 -19.98 10.71
CA GLU A 254 -14.33 -18.78 11.50
C GLU A 254 -14.03 -17.55 10.63
N GLN A 255 -13.73 -17.73 9.33
CA GLN A 255 -13.56 -16.63 8.39
C GLN A 255 -14.89 -16.16 7.79
N LEU A 256 -15.98 -16.91 7.92
CA LEU A 256 -17.24 -16.53 7.29
C LEU A 256 -17.73 -15.20 7.84
N LEU A 257 -17.95 -14.23 6.95
CA LEU A 257 -18.54 -12.95 7.30
C LEU A 257 -20.04 -13.12 7.60
N LYS A 258 -20.59 -12.16 8.35
CA LYS A 258 -22.03 -12.09 8.60
C LYS A 258 -22.79 -12.11 7.27
N ASP A 259 -23.83 -12.95 7.21
CA ASP A 259 -24.68 -13.21 6.04
C ASP A 259 -23.93 -13.89 4.86
N GLY A 260 -22.74 -14.43 5.09
CA GLY A 260 -21.97 -15.20 4.11
C GLY A 260 -22.59 -16.56 3.79
N LEU A 261 -22.15 -17.15 2.68
CA LEU A 261 -22.56 -18.48 2.23
C LEU A 261 -21.52 -19.54 2.56
N ILE A 262 -21.96 -20.74 2.93
CA ILE A 262 -21.11 -21.93 2.97
C ILE A 262 -21.65 -22.95 1.96
N ILE A 263 -20.79 -23.42 1.07
CA ILE A 263 -21.06 -24.51 0.15
C ILE A 263 -20.29 -25.73 0.66
N VAL A 264 -20.99 -26.74 1.19
CA VAL A 264 -20.40 -28.01 1.62
C VAL A 264 -20.59 -29.04 0.51
N LEU A 265 -19.51 -29.68 0.08
CA LEU A 265 -19.45 -30.68 -0.97
C LEU A 265 -18.93 -31.98 -0.35
N GLU A 266 -19.72 -33.05 -0.47
CA GLU A 266 -19.38 -34.38 0.03
C GLU A 266 -19.79 -35.43 -1.01
N ASN A 267 -18.82 -36.16 -1.57
CA ASN A 267 -19.05 -37.12 -2.64
C ASN A 267 -19.85 -36.49 -3.82
N ASP A 268 -21.03 -37.04 -4.11
CA ASP A 268 -21.95 -36.62 -5.17
C ASP A 268 -23.01 -35.60 -4.69
N LYS A 269 -22.85 -35.01 -3.50
CA LYS A 269 -23.85 -34.12 -2.90
C LYS A 269 -23.26 -32.78 -2.50
N GLY A 270 -24.09 -31.75 -2.60
CA GLY A 270 -23.78 -30.40 -2.12
C GLY A 270 -24.89 -29.89 -1.20
N ILE A 271 -24.52 -29.09 -0.20
CA ILE A 271 -25.47 -28.38 0.66
C ILE A 271 -25.05 -26.92 0.75
N LEU A 272 -25.99 -26.01 0.58
CA LEU A 272 -25.79 -24.57 0.73
C LEU A 272 -26.35 -24.10 2.07
N TYR A 273 -25.54 -23.41 2.85
CA TYR A 273 -25.92 -22.81 4.13
C TYR A 273 -25.76 -21.29 4.13
N ARG A 274 -26.56 -20.62 4.95
CA ARG A 274 -26.41 -19.21 5.33
C ARG A 274 -26.87 -19.04 6.77
N ASN A 275 -26.06 -18.41 7.63
CA ASN A 275 -26.41 -18.17 9.04
C ASN A 275 -26.88 -19.45 9.77
N ASP A 276 -26.20 -20.58 9.55
CA ASP A 276 -26.54 -21.92 10.06
C ASP A 276 -27.85 -22.54 9.52
N ASP A 277 -28.60 -21.82 8.68
CA ASP A 277 -29.78 -22.35 7.99
C ASP A 277 -29.40 -23.03 6.68
N GLU A 278 -29.90 -24.25 6.48
CA GLU A 278 -29.82 -24.95 5.20
C GLU A 278 -30.75 -24.29 4.19
N LEU A 279 -30.17 -23.76 3.11
CA LEU A 279 -30.93 -23.11 2.03
C LEU A 279 -31.34 -24.08 0.94
N ASN A 280 -30.44 -25.00 0.56
CA ASN A 280 -30.68 -25.91 -0.55
C ASN A 280 -29.75 -27.15 -0.52
N ARG A 281 -30.17 -28.23 -1.20
CA ARG A 281 -29.36 -29.43 -1.43
C ARG A 281 -29.27 -29.72 -2.92
N PHE A 282 -28.10 -30.19 -3.35
CA PHE A 282 -27.78 -30.51 -4.74
C PHE A 282 -27.20 -31.90 -4.84
N THR A 283 -27.30 -32.49 -6.03
CA THR A 283 -26.66 -33.76 -6.38
C THR A 283 -25.93 -33.57 -7.70
N PHE A 284 -24.72 -34.10 -7.79
CA PHE A 284 -23.83 -33.97 -8.93
C PHE A 284 -23.74 -35.28 -9.68
N TYR A 285 -23.71 -35.21 -11.01
CA TYR A 285 -23.62 -36.41 -11.86
C TYR A 285 -22.22 -36.61 -12.47
N SER A 286 -21.36 -35.60 -12.37
CA SER A 286 -19.96 -35.60 -12.77
C SER A 286 -19.21 -34.43 -12.13
N ASP A 287 -17.87 -34.41 -12.22
CA ASP A 287 -17.07 -33.25 -11.78
C ASP A 287 -17.40 -31.98 -12.57
N GLU A 288 -17.64 -32.11 -13.88
CA GLU A 288 -18.04 -30.96 -14.71
C GLU A 288 -19.38 -30.37 -14.26
N ASP A 289 -20.34 -31.23 -13.89
CA ASP A 289 -21.63 -30.82 -13.35
C ASP A 289 -21.47 -30.14 -11.99
N LYS A 290 -20.65 -30.72 -11.09
CA LYS A 290 -20.26 -30.11 -9.81
C LYS A 290 -19.72 -28.70 -10.00
N TYR A 291 -18.75 -28.52 -10.91
CA TYR A 291 -18.12 -27.21 -11.15
C TYR A 291 -19.12 -26.19 -11.69
N LYS A 292 -20.03 -26.62 -12.58
CA LYS A 292 -21.07 -25.76 -13.13
C LYS A 292 -22.06 -25.31 -12.05
N VAL A 293 -22.51 -26.22 -11.19
CA VAL A 293 -23.45 -25.89 -10.09
C VAL A 293 -22.81 -24.92 -9.10
N VAL A 294 -21.58 -25.19 -8.66
CA VAL A 294 -20.84 -24.30 -7.74
C VAL A 294 -20.65 -22.91 -8.36
N ALA A 295 -20.23 -22.85 -9.63
CA ALA A 295 -20.05 -21.59 -10.33
C ALA A 295 -21.35 -20.80 -10.47
N GLN A 296 -22.49 -21.46 -10.72
CA GLN A 296 -23.78 -20.79 -10.78
C GLN A 296 -24.19 -20.21 -9.42
N ILE A 297 -24.03 -20.96 -8.32
CA ILE A 297 -24.33 -20.47 -6.97
C ILE A 297 -23.51 -19.21 -6.64
N ILE A 298 -22.22 -19.21 -6.97
CA ILE A 298 -21.34 -18.06 -6.78
C ILE A 298 -21.79 -16.87 -7.62
N THR A 299 -22.16 -17.12 -8.89
CA THR A 299 -22.62 -16.10 -9.82
C THR A 299 -23.91 -15.44 -9.34
N ASP A 300 -24.88 -16.24 -8.87
CA ASP A 300 -26.16 -15.76 -8.35
C ASP A 300 -25.99 -14.84 -7.13
N GLU A 301 -24.98 -15.11 -6.29
CA GLU A 301 -24.65 -14.27 -5.13
C GLU A 301 -23.82 -13.02 -5.49
N MET A 302 -23.09 -13.06 -6.61
CA MET A 302 -22.08 -12.06 -6.94
C MET A 302 -22.65 -10.65 -7.09
N GLU A 303 -23.85 -10.49 -7.68
CA GLU A 303 -24.49 -9.18 -7.83
C GLU A 303 -24.67 -8.47 -6.47
N GLN A 304 -25.06 -9.22 -5.44
CA GLN A 304 -25.22 -8.68 -4.09
C GLN A 304 -23.87 -8.29 -3.48
N LEU A 305 -22.83 -9.10 -3.69
CA LEU A 305 -21.50 -8.86 -3.15
C LEU A 305 -20.81 -7.65 -3.79
N LEU A 306 -20.89 -7.51 -5.11
CA LEU A 306 -20.34 -6.34 -5.82
C LEU A 306 -21.01 -5.04 -5.34
N LYS A 307 -22.35 -5.05 -5.20
CA LYS A 307 -23.10 -3.91 -4.64
C LYS A 307 -22.70 -3.60 -3.19
N LYS A 308 -22.48 -4.62 -2.35
CA LYS A 308 -22.08 -4.48 -0.94
C LYS A 308 -20.75 -3.74 -0.78
N TYR A 309 -19.84 -3.92 -1.73
CA TYR A 309 -18.48 -3.37 -1.66
C TYR A 309 -18.20 -2.22 -2.64
N HIS A 310 -19.18 -1.82 -3.45
CA HIS A 310 -19.02 -0.78 -4.48
C HIS A 310 -17.92 -1.11 -5.48
N VAL A 311 -17.83 -2.39 -5.83
CA VAL A 311 -16.97 -2.93 -6.89
C VAL A 311 -17.71 -2.86 -8.21
#